data_AF-A0A844XBF3-F1
#
_entry.id   AF-A0A844XBF3-F1
#
_cell.length_a   1.000
_cell.length_b   1.000
_cell.length_c   1.000
_cell.angle_alpha   90.00
_cell.angle_beta   90.00
_cell.angle_gamma   90.00
#
_symmetry.space_group_name_H-M   'P 1'
#
loop_
_entity.id
_entity.type
_entity.pdbx_description
1 polymer ?
#
loop_
_entity_poly.entity_id
_entity_poly.type
_entity_poly.pdbx_seq_one_letter_code
_entity_poly.pdbx_strand_id
1 'polypeptide(L)'
;MLEQRIDGLEQEGQSTSPRILLVVGGGIAAYKSCELVRLIAKGGGETNCVLTNGGAQFVTPMALAALSGNQVHTSLWDLKNEAEIGHIQLSREADLVVVCPATADLLAKMNAGIADDLATTLILATDKPVLTVPAMNVKMWEHPATQRNIENLRESGVRVMTPDEGAMACGEFGPGRLPEPEMVWLEIADMLGLDPGIAGQDIEEYLRAVEAGAEEEDYEDSDLGNDHPGGLAGMLASIIPRSNPRPIADDEVTFDGEPVEGEFDEGELEGEAAYSEGPDLPEPDYTGVEHLMATKGKAKAAPPTDREAINHEVNARQEAPQPFEGEEAAAPVNPLEPGHVQSPELDPIDTFDPLAGQPAFEDDIEHRPLYGKHILVTAGPTHEPIDPVRYLANRSSGKQGFAIAAAAAAAGARVTLVAGPVHLRTPLGVERIDVESAEDMARAVREALPVDAAVMVAAVADWRTKDYNDIKIKKRGAAPPALVLAENPDILASVAANPKRPDLLIGFAAETNDVVDNARKKRKSKGVDWIVANDVSGEVMGGDDNQVHLVKEGKVEHWDPMTKQDVATKLVEEIAEKLTADDR
;
A
#
# COMPACT_ATOMS: atom_id res chain seq x y z
N MET A 1 36.05 -8.72 21.05
CA MET A 1 34.87 -9.24 21.78
C MET A 1 34.04 -10.21 20.92
N LEU A 2 33.90 -9.97 19.60
CA LEU A 2 33.32 -10.95 18.67
C LEU A 2 34.23 -12.17 18.44
N GLU A 3 35.52 -11.94 18.15
CA GLU A 3 36.53 -13.02 18.03
C GLU A 3 36.60 -13.91 19.28
N GLN A 4 36.58 -13.31 20.48
CA GLN A 4 36.58 -14.07 21.74
C GLN A 4 35.29 -14.87 21.98
N ARG A 5 34.19 -14.49 21.33
CA ARG A 5 32.92 -15.22 21.40
C ARG A 5 32.90 -16.36 20.40
N ILE A 6 33.52 -16.18 19.23
CA ILE A 6 33.73 -17.20 18.20
C ILE A 6 34.72 -18.26 18.70
N ASP A 7 35.87 -17.85 19.25
CA ASP A 7 36.88 -18.75 19.85
C ASP A 7 36.32 -19.56 21.04
N GLY A 8 35.38 -18.97 21.80
CA GLY A 8 34.69 -19.65 22.90
C GLY A 8 33.66 -20.68 22.44
N LEU A 9 33.06 -20.47 21.26
CA LEU A 9 32.05 -21.37 20.67
C LEU A 9 32.69 -22.53 19.89
N GLU A 10 33.88 -22.34 19.33
CA GLU A 10 34.65 -23.42 18.67
C GLU A 10 35.09 -24.52 19.66
N GLN A 11 35.21 -24.22 20.96
CA GLN A 11 35.51 -25.22 21.99
C GLN A 11 34.29 -26.07 22.40
N GLU A 12 33.07 -25.70 21.99
CA GLU A 12 31.82 -26.40 22.32
C GLU A 12 31.06 -26.92 21.09
N GLY A 13 31.71 -27.21 19.96
CA GLY A 13 31.11 -28.06 18.90
C GLY A 13 29.74 -27.63 18.34
N GLN A 14 29.35 -26.37 18.50
CA GLN A 14 28.16 -25.78 17.88
C GLN A 14 28.62 -24.81 16.79
N SER A 15 28.61 -25.30 15.55
CA SER A 15 28.67 -24.45 14.36
C SER A 15 27.40 -23.59 14.33
N THR A 16 27.42 -22.39 14.91
CA THR A 16 26.30 -21.45 14.81
C THR A 16 26.42 -20.72 13.47
N SER A 17 25.52 -21.03 12.53
CA SER A 17 25.40 -20.30 11.28
C SER A 17 25.19 -18.80 11.56
N PRO A 18 25.92 -17.89 10.88
CA PRO A 18 25.77 -16.46 11.10
C PRO A 18 24.38 -16.00 10.69
N ARG A 19 23.73 -15.22 11.55
CA ARG A 19 22.36 -14.73 11.32
C ARG A 19 22.38 -13.32 10.79
N ILE A 20 21.95 -13.15 9.55
CA ILE A 20 21.92 -11.86 8.86
C ILE A 20 20.48 -11.36 8.84
N LEU A 21 20.30 -10.12 9.26
CA LEU A 21 19.03 -9.43 9.17
C LEU A 21 19.04 -8.49 7.97
N LEU A 22 18.34 -8.89 6.90
CA LEU A 22 18.31 -8.20 5.63
C LEU A 22 17.10 -7.27 5.55
N VAL A 23 17.36 -5.96 5.62
CA VAL A 23 16.38 -4.89 5.38
C VAL A 23 16.36 -4.57 3.88
N VAL A 24 15.20 -4.76 3.23
CA VAL A 24 15.02 -4.52 1.80
C VAL A 24 14.26 -3.20 1.57
N GLY A 25 14.97 -2.20 1.02
CA GLY A 25 14.43 -0.88 0.70
C GLY A 25 13.68 -0.80 -0.64
N GLY A 26 13.01 0.34 -0.86
CA GLY A 26 12.17 0.58 -2.04
C GLY A 26 12.90 1.18 -3.24
N GLY A 27 13.53 0.34 -4.06
CA GLY A 27 14.10 0.76 -5.34
C GLY A 27 14.08 -0.37 -6.35
N ILE A 28 14.27 -0.03 -7.64
CA ILE A 28 14.23 -1.00 -8.74
C ILE A 28 15.19 -2.18 -8.54
N ALA A 29 16.32 -1.95 -7.87
CA ALA A 29 17.32 -2.98 -7.58
C ALA A 29 16.91 -3.98 -6.47
N ALA A 30 15.73 -3.84 -5.84
CA ALA A 30 15.30 -4.72 -4.76
C ALA A 30 15.23 -6.20 -5.17
N TYR A 31 15.00 -6.51 -6.46
CA TYR A 31 15.02 -7.90 -6.95
C TYR A 31 16.39 -8.57 -6.78
N LYS A 32 17.50 -7.81 -6.78
CA LYS A 32 18.85 -8.34 -6.55
C LYS A 32 19.04 -8.86 -5.12
N SER A 33 18.28 -8.33 -4.16
CA SER A 33 18.27 -8.83 -2.78
C SER A 33 17.78 -10.27 -2.70
N CYS A 34 16.99 -10.76 -3.66
CA CYS A 34 16.60 -12.17 -3.74
C CYS A 34 17.80 -13.09 -4.02
N GLU A 35 18.70 -12.70 -4.94
CA GLU A 35 19.90 -13.49 -5.21
C GLU A 35 20.88 -13.38 -4.03
N LEU A 36 20.99 -12.21 -3.40
CA LEU A 36 21.79 -12.04 -2.19
C LEU A 36 21.36 -13.02 -1.06
N VAL A 37 20.06 -13.22 -0.84
CA VAL A 37 19.56 -14.22 0.12
C VAL A 37 20.07 -15.62 -0.22
N ARG A 38 20.11 -15.98 -1.50
CA ARG A 38 20.62 -17.28 -1.95
C ARG A 38 22.13 -17.41 -1.72
N LEU A 39 22.89 -16.36 -2.01
CA LEU A 39 24.34 -16.35 -1.77
C LEU A 39 24.66 -16.47 -0.29
N ILE A 40 23.94 -15.76 0.59
CA ILE A 40 24.07 -15.89 2.04
C ILE A 40 23.82 -17.33 2.49
N ALA A 41 22.73 -17.96 2.01
CA ALA A 41 22.40 -19.33 2.33
C ALA A 41 23.46 -20.33 1.83
N LYS A 42 23.98 -20.15 0.61
CA LYS A 42 25.09 -20.96 0.06
C LYS A 42 26.36 -20.79 0.91
N GLY A 43 26.62 -19.58 1.41
CA GLY A 43 27.72 -19.25 2.31
C GLY A 43 27.55 -19.75 3.75
N GLY A 44 26.48 -20.50 4.05
CA GLY A 44 26.24 -21.09 5.37
C GLY A 44 25.57 -20.15 6.38
N GLY A 45 25.14 -18.96 5.95
CA GLY A 45 24.41 -18.00 6.77
C GLY A 45 22.90 -18.20 6.73
N GLU A 46 22.23 -17.77 7.79
CA GLU A 46 20.76 -17.70 7.86
C GLU A 46 20.31 -16.26 7.62
N THR A 47 19.23 -16.05 6.86
CA THR A 47 18.71 -14.69 6.61
C THR A 47 17.31 -14.52 7.17
N ASN A 48 17.12 -13.51 8.00
CA ASN A 48 15.79 -12.99 8.33
C ASN A 48 15.56 -11.71 7.54
N CYS A 49 14.40 -11.57 6.90
CA CYS A 49 14.14 -10.44 6.00
C CYS A 49 13.13 -9.47 6.63
N VAL A 50 13.47 -8.19 6.61
CA VAL A 50 12.55 -7.09 6.89
C VAL A 50 12.29 -6.36 5.57
N LEU A 51 11.06 -6.39 5.09
CA LEU A 51 10.68 -5.78 3.83
C LEU A 51 9.95 -4.47 4.09
N THR A 52 10.53 -3.36 3.64
CA THR A 52 9.88 -2.04 3.74
C THR A 52 8.65 -1.95 2.84
N ASN A 53 7.73 -1.02 3.13
CA ASN A 53 6.58 -0.75 2.27
C ASN A 53 6.99 -0.39 0.83
N GLY A 54 8.10 0.34 0.67
CA GLY A 54 8.69 0.65 -0.63
C GLY A 54 9.26 -0.58 -1.31
N GLY A 55 10.00 -1.43 -0.58
CA GLY A 55 10.56 -2.68 -1.11
C GLY A 55 9.48 -3.66 -1.59
N ALA A 56 8.35 -3.69 -0.89
CA ALA A 56 7.19 -4.51 -1.25
C ALA A 56 6.55 -4.15 -2.61
N GLN A 57 6.86 -2.98 -3.18
CA GLN A 57 6.44 -2.62 -4.54
C GLN A 57 7.26 -3.33 -5.63
N PHE A 58 8.44 -3.86 -5.30
CA PHE A 58 9.37 -4.47 -6.25
C PHE A 58 9.55 -5.97 -6.02
N VAL A 59 9.54 -6.41 -4.75
CA VAL A 59 9.70 -7.81 -4.37
C VAL A 59 8.61 -8.19 -3.40
N THR A 60 8.05 -9.40 -3.54
CA THR A 60 6.99 -9.86 -2.65
C THR A 60 7.56 -10.48 -1.36
N PRO A 61 6.87 -10.35 -0.21
CA PRO A 61 7.23 -11.09 1.00
C PRO A 61 7.32 -12.60 0.77
N MET A 62 6.47 -13.16 -0.10
CA MET A 62 6.48 -14.59 -0.43
C MET A 62 7.78 -15.04 -1.09
N ALA A 63 8.32 -14.24 -2.02
CA ALA A 63 9.58 -14.57 -2.69
C ALA A 63 10.74 -14.61 -1.68
N LEU A 64 10.85 -13.59 -0.82
CA LEU A 64 11.87 -13.54 0.21
C LEU A 64 11.71 -14.66 1.25
N ALA A 65 10.47 -15.00 1.64
CA ALA A 65 10.20 -16.10 2.57
C ALA A 65 10.60 -17.47 1.98
N ALA A 66 10.27 -17.69 0.71
CA ALA A 66 10.61 -18.93 0.01
C ALA A 66 12.13 -19.11 -0.16
N LEU A 67 12.86 -18.01 -0.40
CA LEU A 67 14.31 -18.04 -0.59
C LEU A 67 15.09 -18.11 0.72
N SER A 68 14.65 -17.39 1.75
CA SER A 68 15.30 -17.39 3.07
C SER A 68 14.93 -18.60 3.93
N GLY A 69 13.79 -19.25 3.66
CA GLY A 69 13.23 -20.29 4.52
C GLY A 69 12.60 -19.75 5.82
N ASN A 70 12.61 -18.42 6.03
CA ASN A 70 12.18 -17.76 7.26
C ASN A 70 10.98 -16.83 7.03
N GLN A 71 10.34 -16.41 8.12
CA GLN A 71 9.28 -15.41 8.04
C GLN A 71 9.86 -14.06 7.58
N VAL A 72 9.14 -13.38 6.70
CA VAL A 72 9.44 -12.00 6.30
C VAL A 72 8.60 -11.05 7.14
N HIS A 73 9.24 -10.06 7.74
CA HIS A 73 8.60 -9.07 8.59
C HIS A 73 8.36 -7.78 7.81
N THR A 74 7.16 -7.22 7.89
CA THR A 74 6.74 -6.07 7.05
C THR A 74 6.20 -4.89 7.85
N SER A 75 5.82 -5.09 9.11
CA SER A 75 5.14 -4.08 9.93
C SER A 75 5.59 -4.12 11.38
N LEU A 76 5.62 -2.95 12.02
CA LEU A 76 5.81 -2.80 13.47
C LEU A 76 4.66 -3.43 14.27
N TRP A 77 3.45 -3.47 13.67
CA TRP A 77 2.19 -3.70 14.37
C TRP A 77 1.60 -5.09 14.10
N ASP A 78 2.43 -6.13 14.11
CA ASP A 78 1.96 -7.51 13.94
C ASP A 78 1.49 -8.11 15.27
N LEU A 79 0.18 -8.04 15.51
CA LEU A 79 -0.53 -8.55 16.71
C LEU A 79 -0.21 -9.99 17.09
N LYS A 80 0.28 -10.83 16.16
CA LYS A 80 0.69 -12.22 16.45
C LYS A 80 2.08 -12.33 17.08
N ASN A 81 2.94 -11.36 16.80
CA ASN A 81 4.34 -11.34 17.22
C ASN A 81 4.59 -10.36 18.38
N GLU A 82 3.65 -9.45 18.66
CA GLU A 82 3.76 -8.40 19.71
C GLU A 82 3.80 -8.92 21.16
N ALA A 83 3.49 -10.21 21.37
CA ALA A 83 3.66 -10.87 22.68
C ALA A 83 5.15 -11.01 23.06
N GLU A 84 6.04 -11.01 22.07
CA GLU A 84 7.48 -10.84 22.20
C GLU A 84 7.86 -9.49 21.57
N ILE A 85 8.85 -8.78 22.10
CA ILE A 85 9.21 -7.45 21.58
C ILE A 85 9.98 -7.64 20.26
N GLY A 86 9.26 -7.93 19.16
CA GLY A 86 9.80 -8.49 17.93
C GLY A 86 10.90 -7.66 17.25
N HIS A 87 10.80 -6.33 17.26
CA HIS A 87 11.84 -5.46 16.67
C HIS A 87 13.16 -5.51 17.47
N ILE A 88 13.10 -5.70 18.78
CA ILE A 88 14.29 -5.85 19.64
C ILE A 88 14.86 -7.26 19.50
N GLN A 89 14.00 -8.28 19.43
CA GLN A 89 14.45 -9.67 19.32
C GLN A 89 15.14 -9.95 17.99
N LEU A 90 14.55 -9.51 16.86
CA LEU A 90 15.14 -9.65 15.53
C LEU A 90 16.53 -9.01 15.44
N SER A 91 16.69 -7.81 16.00
CA SER A 91 18.00 -7.14 16.06
C SER A 91 18.99 -7.91 16.96
N ARG A 92 18.56 -8.39 18.13
CA ARG A 92 19.44 -9.11 19.07
C ARG A 92 19.93 -10.43 18.53
N GLU A 93 19.09 -11.14 17.79
CA GLU A 93 19.41 -12.43 17.18
C GLU A 93 20.36 -12.29 15.99
N ALA A 94 20.34 -11.16 15.29
CA ALA A 94 21.25 -10.90 14.19
C ALA A 94 22.71 -10.77 14.66
N ASP A 95 23.64 -11.26 13.85
CA ASP A 95 25.07 -11.01 13.96
C ASP A 95 25.49 -9.81 13.10
N LEU A 96 24.74 -9.54 12.02
CA LEU A 96 24.91 -8.41 11.10
C LEU A 96 23.54 -7.91 10.60
N VAL A 97 23.35 -6.60 10.53
CA VAL A 97 22.22 -5.97 9.83
C VAL A 97 22.68 -5.48 8.47
N VAL A 98 21.99 -5.86 7.40
CA VAL A 98 22.28 -5.45 6.02
C VAL A 98 21.09 -4.68 5.47
N VAL A 99 21.30 -3.46 4.99
CA VAL A 99 20.27 -2.66 4.29
C VAL A 99 20.58 -2.67 2.80
N CYS A 100 19.82 -3.45 2.03
CA CYS A 100 20.07 -3.68 0.61
C CYS A 100 18.76 -3.92 -0.17
N PRO A 101 18.39 -3.01 -1.10
CA PRO A 101 19.01 -1.72 -1.39
C PRO A 101 18.76 -0.70 -0.26
N ALA A 102 19.74 0.12 0.05
CA ALA A 102 19.60 1.31 0.88
C ALA A 102 19.25 2.53 0.01
N THR A 103 17.99 2.93 0.02
CA THR A 103 17.53 4.12 -0.72
C THR A 103 18.01 5.41 -0.06
N ALA A 104 18.00 6.53 -0.78
CA ALA A 104 18.33 7.84 -0.20
C ALA A 104 17.43 8.19 1.00
N ASP A 105 16.15 7.81 0.95
CA ASP A 105 15.19 7.98 2.05
C ASP A 105 15.60 7.18 3.29
N LEU A 106 15.96 5.90 3.13
CA LEU A 106 16.44 5.08 4.25
C LEU A 106 17.73 5.65 4.86
N LEU A 107 18.70 6.06 4.04
CA LEU A 107 19.94 6.68 4.53
C LEU A 107 19.66 7.98 5.30
N ALA A 108 18.73 8.81 4.81
CA ALA A 108 18.32 10.04 5.49
C ALA A 108 17.65 9.76 6.84
N LYS A 109 16.73 8.79 6.89
CA LYS A 109 16.06 8.38 8.12
C LYS A 109 17.04 7.79 9.14
N MET A 110 17.96 6.93 8.70
CA MET A 110 19.02 6.37 9.53
C MET A 110 19.89 7.48 10.15
N ASN A 111 20.36 8.44 9.34
CA ASN A 111 21.17 9.55 9.83
C ASN A 111 20.39 10.47 10.80
N ALA A 112 19.11 10.72 10.54
CA ALA A 112 18.26 11.57 11.37
C ALA A 112 17.71 10.87 12.63
N GLY A 113 17.86 9.55 12.75
CA GLY A 113 17.26 8.77 13.84
C GLY A 113 15.73 8.68 13.76
N ILE A 114 15.16 8.75 12.55
CA ILE A 114 13.72 8.56 12.35
C ILE A 114 13.42 7.06 12.43
N ALA A 115 12.44 6.68 13.25
CA ALA A 115 12.00 5.30 13.49
C ALA A 115 10.48 5.20 13.32
N ASP A 116 10.01 5.33 12.07
CA ASP A 116 8.59 5.41 11.72
C ASP A 116 8.05 4.10 11.10
N ASP A 117 8.92 3.13 10.83
CA ASP A 117 8.57 1.78 10.38
C ASP A 117 9.45 0.69 11.03
N LEU A 118 9.20 -0.58 10.71
CA LEU A 118 9.90 -1.70 11.36
C LEU A 118 11.40 -1.68 11.05
N ALA A 119 11.76 -1.39 9.80
CA ALA A 119 13.13 -1.36 9.33
C ALA A 119 13.94 -0.28 10.07
N THR A 120 13.45 0.95 10.07
CA THR A 120 14.10 2.11 10.66
C THR A 120 14.14 2.03 12.19
N THR A 121 13.07 1.54 12.82
CA THR A 121 13.04 1.28 14.27
C THR A 121 14.09 0.24 14.66
N LEU A 122 14.22 -0.83 13.88
CA LEU A 122 15.17 -1.88 14.17
C LEU A 122 16.61 -1.43 13.98
N ILE A 123 16.89 -0.65 12.93
CA ILE A 123 18.21 -0.06 12.69
C ILE A 123 18.59 0.90 13.83
N LEU A 124 17.64 1.71 14.32
CA LEU A 124 17.90 2.61 15.45
C LEU A 124 18.12 1.84 16.77
N ALA A 125 17.46 0.70 16.95
CA ALA A 125 17.52 -0.09 18.18
C ALA A 125 18.70 -1.07 18.26
N THR A 126 19.46 -1.27 17.17
CA THR A 126 20.48 -2.32 17.09
C THR A 126 21.82 -1.91 17.69
N ASP A 127 22.48 -2.85 18.36
CA ASP A 127 23.89 -2.75 18.78
C ASP A 127 24.83 -3.57 17.88
N LYS A 128 24.27 -4.18 16.81
CA LYS A 128 25.00 -5.00 15.85
C LYS A 128 25.66 -4.15 14.77
N PRO A 129 26.75 -4.65 14.15
CA PRO A 129 27.30 -4.03 12.94
C PRO A 129 26.21 -3.84 11.88
N VAL A 130 26.27 -2.72 11.17
CA VAL A 130 25.33 -2.37 10.10
C VAL A 130 26.10 -2.15 8.80
N LEU A 131 25.68 -2.86 7.75
CA LEU A 131 26.12 -2.66 6.37
C LEU A 131 24.98 -2.01 5.58
N THR A 132 25.24 -0.90 4.90
CA THR A 132 24.31 -0.32 3.93
C THR A 132 24.87 -0.43 2.53
N VAL A 133 23.99 -0.78 1.59
CA VAL A 133 24.30 -0.97 0.17
C VAL A 133 23.46 0.01 -0.64
N PRO A 134 23.96 1.25 -0.86
CA PRO A 134 23.18 2.29 -1.52
C PRO A 134 22.78 1.94 -2.95
N ALA A 135 21.56 2.29 -3.35
CA ALA A 135 21.14 2.25 -4.74
C ALA A 135 20.11 3.35 -5.03
N MET A 136 20.43 4.23 -5.98
CA MET A 136 19.62 5.39 -6.35
C MET A 136 20.13 6.00 -7.66
N ASN A 137 19.35 6.93 -8.21
CA ASN A 137 19.76 7.72 -9.37
C ASN A 137 21.04 8.55 -9.08
N VAL A 138 21.85 8.83 -10.12
CA VAL A 138 23.13 9.56 -10.03
C VAL A 138 22.98 10.90 -9.32
N LYS A 139 21.93 11.66 -9.64
CA LYS A 139 21.67 12.98 -9.02
C LYS A 139 21.29 12.86 -7.57
N MET A 140 20.60 11.79 -7.19
CA MET A 140 20.31 11.51 -5.79
C MET A 140 21.58 11.11 -5.03
N TRP A 141 22.45 10.32 -5.65
CA TRP A 141 23.73 9.92 -5.06
C TRP A 141 24.65 11.13 -4.86
N GLU A 142 24.88 11.93 -5.91
CA GLU A 142 25.72 13.13 -5.90
C GLU A 142 25.15 14.25 -5.03
N HIS A 143 23.88 14.18 -4.63
CA HIS A 143 23.22 15.25 -3.88
C HIS A 143 23.95 15.52 -2.55
N PRO A 144 24.23 16.78 -2.20
CA PRO A 144 24.98 17.11 -0.98
C PRO A 144 24.33 16.59 0.30
N ALA A 145 23.00 16.48 0.36
CA ALA A 145 22.32 15.89 1.51
C ALA A 145 22.63 14.39 1.66
N THR A 146 22.63 13.64 0.56
CA THR A 146 22.95 12.21 0.55
C THR A 146 24.40 11.98 0.96
N GLN A 147 25.32 12.76 0.39
CA GLN A 147 26.75 12.68 0.73
C GLN A 147 27.00 12.99 2.22
N ARG A 148 26.36 14.03 2.77
CA ARG A 148 26.43 14.33 4.22
C ARG A 148 25.85 13.20 5.08
N ASN A 149 24.73 12.61 4.67
CA ASN A 149 24.14 11.49 5.41
C ASN A 149 25.10 10.28 5.42
N ILE A 150 25.72 9.97 4.29
CA ILE A 150 26.68 8.86 4.17
C ILE A 150 27.91 9.11 5.06
N GLU A 151 28.46 10.32 5.03
CA GLU A 151 29.62 10.68 5.85
C GLU A 151 29.31 10.56 7.35
N ASN A 152 28.19 11.12 7.80
CA ASN A 152 27.75 10.98 9.19
C ASN A 152 27.49 9.52 9.61
N LEU A 153 26.91 8.71 8.71
CA LEU A 153 26.68 7.29 8.98
C LEU A 153 28.01 6.53 9.14
N ARG A 154 29.00 6.82 8.28
CA ARG A 154 30.35 6.26 8.39
C ARG A 154 31.02 6.67 9.70
N GLU A 155 30.92 7.94 10.10
CA GLU A 155 31.42 8.44 11.38
C GLU A 155 30.73 7.76 12.57
N SER A 156 29.46 7.40 12.42
CA SER A 156 28.65 6.67 13.41
C SER A 156 28.95 5.17 13.44
N GLY A 157 29.91 4.68 12.65
CA GLY A 157 30.34 3.28 12.63
C GLY A 157 29.54 2.36 11.71
N VAL A 158 28.65 2.91 10.88
CA VAL A 158 27.93 2.15 9.84
C VAL A 158 28.87 1.93 8.65
N ARG A 159 29.00 0.69 8.18
CA ARG A 159 29.73 0.41 6.94
C ARG A 159 28.84 0.73 5.75
N VAL A 160 29.30 1.60 4.86
CA VAL A 160 28.54 2.05 3.67
C VAL A 160 29.31 1.70 2.41
N MET A 161 28.78 0.77 1.61
CA MET A 161 29.36 0.41 0.30
C MET A 161 29.25 1.57 -0.68
N THR A 162 30.21 1.66 -1.60
CA THR A 162 30.11 2.56 -2.75
C THR A 162 29.25 1.84 -3.82
N PRO A 163 28.26 2.52 -4.43
CA PRO A 163 27.51 1.95 -5.54
C PRO A 163 28.37 1.85 -6.80
N ASP A 164 28.01 0.94 -7.68
CA ASP A 164 28.66 0.76 -8.98
C ASP A 164 28.34 1.94 -9.90
N GLU A 165 29.25 2.18 -10.86
CA GLU A 165 29.02 3.08 -11.98
C GLU A 165 28.39 2.31 -13.16
N GLY A 166 27.43 2.92 -13.84
CA GLY A 166 26.86 2.31 -15.03
C GLY A 166 25.61 3.02 -15.54
N ALA A 167 25.01 2.45 -16.59
CA ALA A 167 23.74 2.91 -17.12
C ALA A 167 22.59 2.61 -16.13
N MET A 168 21.75 3.60 -15.89
CA MET A 168 20.62 3.51 -14.96
C MET A 168 19.30 3.34 -15.70
N ALA A 169 18.29 2.79 -15.01
CA ALA A 169 16.94 2.60 -15.56
C ALA A 169 16.26 3.90 -16.05
N CYS A 170 16.76 5.06 -15.61
CA CYS A 170 16.28 6.39 -16.02
C CYS A 170 17.04 6.99 -17.23
N GLY A 171 17.97 6.25 -17.84
CA GLY A 171 18.75 6.70 -19.00
C GLY A 171 19.96 7.59 -18.68
N GLU A 172 20.31 7.74 -17.40
CA GLU A 172 21.53 8.43 -16.96
C GLU A 172 22.68 7.43 -16.76
N PHE A 173 23.93 7.90 -16.83
CA PHE A 173 25.14 7.11 -16.60
C PHE A 173 25.95 7.71 -15.44
N GLY A 174 26.41 6.86 -14.52
CA GLY A 174 27.33 7.24 -13.44
C GLY A 174 27.10 6.44 -12.15
N PRO A 175 27.63 6.89 -11.00
CA PRO A 175 27.55 6.16 -9.74
C PRO A 175 26.14 6.15 -9.14
N GLY A 176 25.67 4.97 -8.73
CA GLY A 176 24.37 4.83 -8.07
C GLY A 176 23.67 3.49 -8.29
N ARG A 177 24.22 2.66 -9.18
CA ARG A 177 23.75 1.29 -9.41
C ARG A 177 24.07 0.44 -8.18
N LEU A 178 23.14 -0.44 -7.80
CA LEU A 178 23.38 -1.39 -6.71
C LEU A 178 24.53 -2.33 -7.11
N PRO A 179 25.56 -2.49 -6.27
CA PRO A 179 26.60 -3.49 -6.44
C PRO A 179 26.04 -4.86 -6.76
N GLU A 180 26.77 -5.65 -7.55
CA GLU A 180 26.36 -7.03 -7.83
C GLU A 180 26.26 -7.85 -6.52
N PRO A 181 25.28 -8.76 -6.40
CA PRO A 181 25.05 -9.53 -5.17
C PRO A 181 26.30 -10.24 -4.63
N GLU A 182 27.19 -10.69 -5.52
CA GLU A 182 28.48 -11.30 -5.20
C GLU A 182 29.37 -10.34 -4.43
N MET A 183 29.46 -9.07 -4.84
CA MET A 183 30.22 -8.04 -4.12
C MET A 183 29.64 -7.74 -2.75
N VAL A 184 28.31 -7.70 -2.65
CA VAL A 184 27.64 -7.53 -1.36
C VAL A 184 27.92 -8.73 -0.44
N TRP A 185 27.94 -9.95 -0.99
CA TRP A 185 28.30 -11.15 -0.23
C TRP A 185 29.76 -11.11 0.24
N LEU A 186 30.70 -10.70 -0.61
CA LEU A 186 32.11 -10.55 -0.21
C LEU A 186 32.26 -9.59 0.97
N GLU A 187 31.53 -8.47 0.94
CA GLU A 187 31.52 -7.50 2.03
C GLU A 187 30.92 -8.06 3.33
N ILE A 188 29.82 -8.82 3.22
CA ILE A 188 29.21 -9.53 4.36
C ILE A 188 30.19 -10.55 4.94
N ALA A 189 30.86 -11.32 4.10
CA ALA A 189 31.83 -12.32 4.50
C ALA A 189 33.03 -11.69 5.21
N ASP A 190 33.57 -10.57 4.72
CA ASP A 190 34.63 -9.79 5.38
C ASP A 190 34.20 -9.32 6.77
N MET A 191 33.01 -8.71 6.88
CA MET A 191 32.49 -8.21 8.15
C MET A 191 32.25 -9.30 9.19
N LEU A 192 31.95 -10.53 8.75
CA LEU A 192 31.67 -11.68 9.62
C LEU A 192 32.88 -12.61 9.79
N GLY A 193 33.99 -12.38 9.10
CA GLY A 193 35.18 -13.25 9.13
C GLY A 193 34.94 -14.63 8.50
N LEU A 194 34.09 -14.71 7.48
CA LEU A 194 33.75 -15.95 6.76
C LEU A 194 34.61 -16.15 5.52
N ASP A 195 34.84 -17.39 5.11
CA ASP A 195 35.44 -17.69 3.81
C ASP A 195 34.38 -17.49 2.69
N PRO A 196 34.55 -16.50 1.80
CA PRO A 196 33.57 -16.21 0.77
C PRO A 196 33.41 -17.32 -0.27
N GLY A 197 34.45 -18.18 -0.46
CA GLY A 197 34.45 -19.26 -1.46
C GLY A 197 33.46 -20.38 -1.15
N ILE A 198 32.91 -20.43 0.07
CA ILE A 198 31.90 -21.41 0.48
C ILE A 198 30.60 -21.25 -0.34
N ALA A 199 30.29 -20.04 -0.80
CA ALA A 199 29.05 -19.76 -1.51
C ALA A 199 29.02 -20.23 -2.99
N GLY A 200 30.11 -20.80 -3.52
CA GLY A 200 30.11 -21.59 -4.76
C GLY A 200 31.11 -21.16 -5.84
N GLN A 201 31.18 -21.95 -6.93
CA GLN A 201 32.11 -21.76 -8.05
C GLN A 201 31.95 -20.40 -8.74
N ASP A 202 30.75 -19.84 -8.78
CA ASP A 202 30.46 -18.53 -9.39
C ASP A 202 31.23 -17.39 -8.68
N ILE A 203 31.38 -17.47 -7.35
CA ILE A 203 32.15 -16.49 -6.57
C ILE A 203 33.66 -16.75 -6.70
N GLU A 204 34.08 -18.00 -6.80
CA GLU A 204 35.49 -18.34 -7.04
C GLU A 204 35.96 -17.87 -8.43
N GLU A 205 35.09 -17.99 -9.44
CA GLU A 205 35.32 -17.49 -10.79
C GLU A 205 35.31 -15.95 -10.83
N TYR A 206 34.35 -15.32 -10.13
CA TYR A 206 34.30 -13.87 -9.96
C TYR A 206 35.56 -13.32 -9.27
N LEU A 207 35.99 -13.90 -8.15
CA LEU A 207 37.20 -13.52 -7.43
C LEU A 207 38.44 -13.64 -8.33
N ARG A 208 38.55 -14.71 -9.12
CA ARG A 208 39.63 -14.88 -10.09
C ARG A 208 39.60 -13.84 -11.21
N ALA A 209 38.41 -13.46 -11.69
CA ALA A 209 38.25 -12.42 -12.71
C ALA A 209 38.68 -11.03 -12.18
N VAL A 210 38.31 -10.71 -10.93
CA VAL A 210 38.73 -9.49 -10.22
C VAL A 210 40.25 -9.49 -10.00
N GLU A 211 40.84 -10.60 -9.54
CA GLU A 211 42.29 -10.74 -9.35
C GLU A 211 43.08 -10.67 -10.67
N ALA A 212 42.49 -11.12 -11.78
CA ALA A 212 43.08 -11.07 -13.11
C ALA A 212 43.05 -9.67 -13.75
N GLY A 213 42.43 -8.68 -13.11
CA GLY A 213 42.37 -7.29 -13.59
C GLY A 213 41.54 -7.13 -14.87
N ALA A 214 40.53 -7.97 -15.09
CA ALA A 214 39.59 -7.78 -16.17
C ALA A 214 38.75 -6.52 -15.88
N GLU A 215 38.81 -5.52 -16.76
CA GLU A 215 37.84 -4.42 -16.76
C GLU A 215 36.43 -4.99 -17.01
N GLU A 216 35.42 -4.34 -16.42
CA GLU A 216 34.00 -4.65 -16.56
C GLU A 216 33.60 -4.68 -18.05
N GLU A 217 33.74 -5.82 -18.71
CA GLU A 217 33.21 -6.02 -20.06
C GLU A 217 31.67 -6.12 -19.96
N ASP A 218 31.03 -5.05 -20.42
CA ASP A 218 29.64 -4.92 -20.87
C ASP A 218 28.82 -6.22 -20.86
N TYR A 219 28.12 -6.46 -19.73
CA TYR A 219 26.81 -7.09 -19.80
C TYR A 219 25.80 -6.03 -20.27
N GLU A 220 25.96 -5.59 -21.52
CA GLU A 220 24.87 -4.96 -22.25
C GLU A 220 23.74 -5.99 -22.36
N ASP A 221 22.55 -5.60 -21.92
CA ASP A 221 21.28 -6.24 -22.22
C ASP A 221 21.04 -6.15 -23.74
N SER A 222 21.78 -6.95 -24.51
CA SER A 222 21.65 -6.99 -25.96
C SER A 222 20.42 -7.82 -26.30
N ASP A 223 19.41 -7.15 -26.81
CA ASP A 223 18.41 -7.60 -27.76
C ASP A 223 17.86 -9.04 -27.60
N LEU A 224 16.54 -9.08 -27.47
CA LEU A 224 15.67 -10.21 -27.79
C LEU A 224 16.10 -10.90 -29.11
N GLY A 225 16.95 -11.93 -29.03
CA GLY A 225 17.44 -12.63 -30.21
C GLY A 225 18.32 -13.83 -29.88
N ASN A 226 17.76 -15.01 -30.09
CA ASN A 226 18.34 -16.36 -30.08
C ASN A 226 19.88 -16.53 -30.17
N ASP A 227 20.33 -17.56 -29.42
CA ASP A 227 21.52 -18.43 -29.64
C ASP A 227 22.78 -18.18 -28.78
N HIS A 228 22.76 -18.64 -27.51
CA HIS A 228 23.77 -19.57 -26.95
C HIS A 228 23.31 -20.20 -25.61
N PRO A 229 23.73 -21.45 -25.27
CA PRO A 229 23.14 -22.22 -24.18
C PRO A 229 23.99 -22.20 -22.90
N GLY A 230 23.35 -21.92 -21.76
CA GLY A 230 23.91 -22.27 -20.44
C GLY A 230 23.92 -21.13 -19.43
N GLY A 231 22.76 -20.84 -18.83
CA GLY A 231 22.64 -19.96 -17.67
C GLY A 231 21.28 -20.15 -17.00
N LEU A 232 21.26 -20.30 -15.67
CA LEU A 232 20.07 -20.69 -14.89
C LEU A 232 18.90 -19.68 -14.95
N ALA A 233 19.11 -18.48 -15.52
CA ALA A 233 18.05 -17.53 -15.85
C ALA A 233 17.05 -18.09 -16.90
N GLY A 234 17.50 -19.00 -17.78
CA GLY A 234 16.64 -19.67 -18.75
C GLY A 234 15.75 -20.79 -18.18
N MET A 235 15.94 -21.17 -16.91
CA MET A 235 15.23 -22.31 -16.30
C MET A 235 13.83 -21.94 -15.75
N LEU A 236 13.55 -20.65 -15.53
CA LEU A 236 12.21 -20.17 -15.18
C LEU A 236 11.28 -20.05 -16.41
N ALA A 237 11.83 -20.05 -17.62
CA ALA A 237 11.06 -19.97 -18.87
C ALA A 237 10.65 -21.34 -19.46
N SER A 238 11.12 -22.47 -18.91
CA SER A 238 10.89 -23.81 -19.49
C SER A 238 9.89 -24.70 -18.76
N ILE A 239 9.28 -24.23 -17.65
CA ILE A 239 8.30 -25.00 -16.85
C ILE A 239 6.83 -24.69 -17.22
N ILE A 240 6.58 -23.96 -18.30
CA ILE A 240 5.23 -23.87 -18.91
C ILE A 240 5.24 -24.68 -20.21
N PRO A 241 4.49 -25.81 -20.30
CA PRO A 241 4.38 -26.52 -21.56
C PRO A 241 3.62 -25.64 -22.56
N ARG A 242 4.34 -25.02 -23.49
CA ARG A 242 3.76 -24.46 -24.71
C ARG A 242 3.46 -25.61 -25.68
N SER A 243 2.31 -26.26 -25.50
CA SER A 243 1.72 -27.08 -26.55
C SER A 243 0.79 -26.21 -27.40
N ASN A 244 1.20 -25.92 -28.64
CA ASN A 244 0.28 -25.44 -29.67
C ASN A 244 -0.84 -26.47 -29.85
N PRO A 245 -2.13 -26.06 -29.87
CA PRO A 245 -3.21 -26.96 -30.25
C PRO A 245 -3.05 -27.34 -31.72
N ARG A 246 -2.95 -28.64 -32.00
CA ARG A 246 -3.30 -29.18 -33.32
C ARG A 246 -4.84 -29.16 -33.44
N PRO A 247 -5.41 -28.86 -34.61
CA PRO A 247 -6.84 -28.96 -34.79
C PRO A 247 -7.24 -30.43 -34.73
N ILE A 248 -8.11 -30.78 -33.78
CA ILE A 248 -8.79 -32.08 -33.70
C ILE A 248 -10.23 -31.85 -34.11
N ALA A 249 -10.70 -32.69 -35.03
CA ALA A 249 -12.00 -32.65 -35.66
C ALA A 249 -13.16 -32.84 -34.65
N ASP A 250 -14.30 -32.25 -35.00
CA ASP A 250 -15.58 -32.41 -34.32
C ASP A 250 -15.97 -33.89 -34.23
N ASP A 251 -16.19 -34.38 -33.01
CA ASP A 251 -17.03 -35.55 -32.75
C ASP A 251 -18.17 -35.11 -31.82
N GLU A 252 -19.37 -35.08 -32.37
CA GLU A 252 -20.63 -34.94 -31.64
C GLU A 252 -20.78 -36.08 -30.64
N VAL A 253 -20.97 -35.76 -29.35
CA VAL A 253 -21.47 -36.73 -28.37
C VAL A 253 -22.92 -36.37 -28.07
N THR A 254 -23.82 -37.12 -28.69
CA THR A 254 -25.25 -37.14 -28.41
C THR A 254 -25.53 -37.62 -27.00
N PHE A 255 -26.33 -36.84 -26.25
CA PHE A 255 -26.84 -37.21 -24.94
C PHE A 255 -28.10 -38.06 -25.11
N ASP A 256 -27.95 -39.39 -25.03
CA ASP A 256 -29.08 -40.31 -24.96
C ASP A 256 -29.64 -40.30 -23.52
N GLY A 257 -30.89 -39.85 -23.41
CA GLY A 257 -31.59 -39.78 -22.13
C GLY A 257 -32.09 -41.13 -21.62
N GLU A 258 -32.15 -41.26 -20.30
CA GLU A 258 -33.20 -42.02 -19.62
C GLU A 258 -33.66 -41.24 -18.36
N PRO A 259 -34.98 -41.14 -18.10
CA PRO A 259 -35.50 -40.47 -16.92
C PRO A 259 -35.51 -41.45 -15.74
N VAL A 260 -35.01 -41.01 -14.58
CA VAL A 260 -35.30 -41.70 -13.33
C VAL A 260 -36.33 -40.88 -12.57
N GLU A 261 -37.58 -41.30 -12.71
CA GLU A 261 -38.67 -40.90 -11.82
C GLU A 261 -38.38 -41.41 -10.40
N GLY A 262 -38.43 -40.49 -9.43
CA GLY A 262 -38.37 -40.79 -8.01
C GLY A 262 -39.29 -39.83 -7.27
N GLU A 263 -40.55 -40.23 -7.10
CA GLU A 263 -41.50 -39.62 -6.19
C GLU A 263 -40.97 -39.68 -4.75
N PHE A 264 -40.93 -38.54 -4.05
CA PHE A 264 -40.90 -38.49 -2.59
C PHE A 264 -41.84 -37.38 -2.08
N ASP A 265 -43.10 -37.80 -1.92
CA ASP A 265 -43.96 -37.64 -0.75
C ASP A 265 -44.03 -36.26 -0.05
N GLU A 266 -45.06 -35.49 -0.41
CA GLU A 266 -45.63 -34.41 0.40
C GLU A 266 -46.51 -35.03 1.51
N GLY A 267 -45.94 -35.18 2.70
CA GLY A 267 -46.66 -35.54 3.92
C GLY A 267 -46.77 -34.34 4.86
N GLU A 268 -47.99 -33.81 4.99
CA GLU A 268 -48.43 -32.80 5.96
C GLU A 268 -47.95 -33.08 7.39
N LEU A 269 -47.68 -32.01 8.16
CA LEU A 269 -48.23 -31.84 9.50
C LEU A 269 -48.09 -30.39 9.98
N GLU A 270 -49.24 -29.77 10.14
CA GLU A 270 -49.51 -28.53 10.86
C GLU A 270 -48.96 -28.58 12.30
N GLY A 271 -48.46 -27.45 12.79
CA GLY A 271 -48.08 -27.26 14.18
C GLY A 271 -47.83 -25.79 14.49
N GLU A 272 -48.81 -25.15 15.14
CA GLU A 272 -48.77 -23.78 15.62
C GLU A 272 -47.66 -23.52 16.67
N ALA A 273 -47.25 -22.26 16.71
CA ALA A 273 -46.34 -21.56 17.61
C ALA A 273 -46.04 -22.15 19.00
N ALA A 274 -44.74 -22.16 19.34
CA ALA A 274 -44.25 -21.84 20.68
C ALA A 274 -42.84 -21.23 20.60
N TYR A 275 -42.73 -19.92 20.86
CA TYR A 275 -41.46 -19.30 21.21
C TYR A 275 -41.04 -19.85 22.59
N SER A 276 -39.90 -20.54 22.67
CA SER A 276 -39.27 -20.77 23.98
C SER A 276 -38.42 -19.56 24.32
N GLU A 277 -38.85 -18.77 25.30
CA GLU A 277 -37.97 -17.83 25.99
C GLU A 277 -36.77 -18.60 26.56
N GLY A 278 -35.57 -18.21 26.15
CA GLY A 278 -34.34 -18.66 26.79
C GLY A 278 -34.32 -18.20 28.25
N PRO A 279 -33.54 -18.86 29.13
CA PRO A 279 -33.56 -18.54 30.55
C PRO A 279 -33.13 -17.08 30.80
N ASP A 280 -33.87 -16.39 31.65
CA ASP A 280 -33.52 -15.07 32.18
C ASP A 280 -32.12 -15.13 32.81
N LEU A 281 -31.16 -14.46 32.16
CA LEU A 281 -29.86 -14.19 32.76
C LEU A 281 -30.03 -13.04 33.76
N PRO A 282 -29.52 -13.16 35.00
CA PRO A 282 -29.61 -12.07 35.96
C PRO A 282 -28.86 -10.83 35.43
N GLU A 283 -29.45 -9.66 35.61
CA GLU A 283 -28.82 -8.40 35.28
C GLU A 283 -27.48 -8.27 36.03
N PRO A 284 -26.39 -7.84 35.35
CA PRO A 284 -25.09 -7.71 35.99
C PRO A 284 -25.13 -6.63 37.08
N ASP A 285 -24.72 -7.03 38.28
CA ASP A 285 -24.54 -6.15 39.43
C ASP A 285 -23.28 -5.30 39.24
N TYR A 286 -23.47 -4.01 38.98
CA TYR A 286 -22.39 -3.03 38.84
C TYR A 286 -21.95 -2.41 40.17
N THR A 287 -22.45 -2.88 41.32
CA THR A 287 -22.05 -2.37 42.63
C THR A 287 -20.73 -3.00 43.09
N GLY A 288 -19.63 -2.58 42.47
CA GLY A 288 -18.29 -2.98 42.90
C GLY A 288 -17.14 -2.75 41.91
N VAL A 289 -17.40 -2.24 40.71
CA VAL A 289 -16.34 -2.00 39.73
C VAL A 289 -15.76 -0.60 39.93
N GLU A 290 -14.83 -0.48 40.89
CA GLU A 290 -13.94 0.67 40.94
C GLU A 290 -13.09 0.68 39.66
N HIS A 291 -13.32 1.72 38.86
CA HIS A 291 -12.59 2.16 37.67
C HIS A 291 -11.19 1.54 37.46
N LEU A 292 -11.06 0.68 36.45
CA LEU A 292 -9.81 0.37 35.75
C LEU A 292 -9.41 1.50 34.78
N MET A 293 -9.46 2.74 35.25
CA MET A 293 -8.96 3.93 34.55
C MET A 293 -7.84 4.52 35.39
N ALA A 294 -6.64 4.56 34.82
CA ALA A 294 -5.46 5.14 35.44
C ALA A 294 -5.76 6.57 35.95
N THR A 295 -5.54 6.80 37.25
CA THR A 295 -5.56 8.16 37.81
C THR A 295 -4.48 9.00 37.15
N LYS A 296 -4.90 10.07 36.46
CA LYS A 296 -4.04 11.08 35.84
C LYS A 296 -3.01 11.58 36.85
N GLY A 297 -1.73 11.29 36.59
CA GLY A 297 -0.62 11.79 37.40
C GLY A 297 -0.59 13.32 37.39
N LYS A 298 -0.25 13.91 38.54
CA LYS A 298 -0.02 15.35 38.70
C LYS A 298 1.30 15.77 38.03
N ALA A 299 1.34 15.75 36.70
CA ALA A 299 2.39 16.42 35.95
C ALA A 299 2.05 17.92 35.88
N LYS A 300 2.97 18.78 36.33
CA LYS A 300 2.89 20.23 36.06
C LYS A 300 3.03 20.42 34.56
N ALA A 301 2.05 21.08 33.94
CA ALA A 301 2.17 21.53 32.56
C ALA A 301 3.39 22.46 32.43
N ALA A 302 4.14 22.32 31.34
CA ALA A 302 5.14 23.31 30.94
C ALA A 302 4.43 24.67 30.71
N PRO A 303 5.05 25.81 31.05
CA PRO A 303 4.46 27.11 30.80
C PRO A 303 4.20 27.31 29.29
N PRO A 304 3.09 27.94 28.88
CA PRO A 304 2.86 28.29 27.49
C PRO A 304 3.94 29.29 27.04
N THR A 305 4.61 29.00 25.93
CA THR A 305 5.59 29.89 25.28
C THR A 305 4.94 30.93 24.35
N ASP A 306 3.61 30.99 24.32
CA ASP A 306 2.86 31.89 23.46
C ASP A 306 2.06 32.89 24.30
N ARG A 307 2.31 34.19 24.06
CA ARG A 307 1.65 35.31 24.77
C ARG A 307 0.25 35.61 24.23
N GLU A 308 -0.13 35.07 23.07
CA GLU A 308 -1.41 35.41 22.42
C GLU A 308 -2.50 34.35 22.57
N ALA A 309 -2.14 33.16 23.08
CA ALA A 309 -3.11 32.10 23.39
C ALA A 309 -3.84 32.39 24.72
N ILE A 310 -4.75 33.38 24.73
CA ILE A 310 -5.60 33.69 25.90
C ILE A 310 -7.03 33.19 25.66
N ASN A 311 -7.33 32.01 26.19
CA ASN A 311 -8.68 31.56 26.47
C ASN A 311 -8.84 31.19 27.96
N HIS A 312 -8.34 32.06 28.84
CA HIS A 312 -8.62 31.98 30.27
C HIS A 312 -8.88 33.37 30.85
N GLU A 313 -10.10 33.58 31.33
CA GLU A 313 -10.46 34.72 32.17
C GLU A 313 -9.57 34.75 33.41
N VAL A 314 -8.78 35.81 33.57
CA VAL A 314 -7.94 36.02 34.74
C VAL A 314 -8.82 36.51 35.88
N ASN A 315 -8.86 35.74 36.96
CA ASN A 315 -9.56 36.09 38.20
C ASN A 315 -8.97 37.39 38.78
N ALA A 316 -9.83 38.39 39.06
CA ALA A 316 -9.45 39.78 39.40
C ALA A 316 -8.73 39.97 40.75
N ARG A 317 -8.19 38.90 41.35
CA ARG A 317 -7.52 38.89 42.67
C ARG A 317 -6.10 38.36 42.65
N GLN A 318 -5.49 38.12 41.49
CA GLN A 318 -4.08 37.73 41.39
C GLN A 318 -3.25 38.86 40.79
N GLU A 319 -2.15 39.22 41.45
CA GLU A 319 -1.15 40.15 40.90
C GLU A 319 -0.34 39.45 39.79
N ALA A 320 -0.02 40.22 38.74
CA ALA A 320 0.76 39.74 37.61
C ALA A 320 2.17 39.32 38.06
N PRO A 321 2.72 38.21 37.53
CA PRO A 321 4.07 37.78 37.88
C PRO A 321 5.10 38.83 37.44
N GLN A 322 6.01 39.17 38.35
CA GLN A 322 7.11 40.11 38.11
C GLN A 322 8.30 39.37 37.45
N PRO A 323 9.03 40.00 36.50
CA PRO A 323 10.21 39.39 35.88
C PRO A 323 11.36 39.20 36.89
N PHE A 324 12.20 38.18 36.66
CA PHE A 324 13.45 37.98 37.41
C PHE A 324 14.64 38.60 36.68
N GLU A 325 15.68 39.02 37.42
CA GLU A 325 16.87 39.67 36.86
C GLU A 325 17.60 38.78 35.83
N GLY A 326 17.81 39.33 34.62
CA GLY A 326 18.58 38.68 33.54
C GLY A 326 17.89 38.63 32.17
N GLU A 327 16.64 39.10 32.04
CA GLU A 327 15.84 38.98 30.81
C GLU A 327 16.18 40.04 29.71
N GLU A 328 17.07 41.00 29.98
CA GLU A 328 17.45 42.04 29.02
C GLU A 328 18.27 41.53 27.81
N ALA A 329 18.65 40.25 27.77
CA ALA A 329 19.39 39.65 26.64
C ALA A 329 18.51 38.95 25.59
N ALA A 330 17.18 38.94 25.75
CA ALA A 330 16.24 38.30 24.82
C ALA A 330 15.22 39.32 24.26
N ALA A 331 15.70 40.42 23.70
CA ALA A 331 14.88 41.28 22.86
C ALA A 331 14.86 40.73 21.42
N PRO A 332 13.70 40.53 20.78
CA PRO A 332 13.64 40.22 19.36
C PRO A 332 14.23 41.40 18.55
N VAL A 333 15.16 41.08 17.66
CA VAL A 333 15.74 42.00 16.66
C VAL A 333 14.74 42.28 15.54
N ASN A 334 13.63 42.96 15.87
CA ASN A 334 12.87 43.86 15.00
C ASN A 334 11.57 44.28 15.70
N PRO A 335 11.49 45.49 16.27
CA PRO A 335 10.21 46.10 16.53
C PRO A 335 9.68 46.66 15.19
N LEU A 336 8.70 45.99 14.59
CA LEU A 336 7.94 46.57 13.49
C LEU A 336 7.12 47.75 14.05
N GLU A 337 7.48 48.98 13.67
CA GLU A 337 6.61 50.13 13.87
C GLU A 337 5.37 50.01 12.95
N PRO A 338 4.15 50.22 13.44
CA PRO A 338 2.95 50.11 12.63
C PRO A 338 2.86 51.31 11.68
N GLY A 339 3.20 51.11 10.40
CA GLY A 339 2.91 52.09 9.36
C GLY A 339 3.76 52.10 8.09
N HIS A 340 4.84 51.32 7.99
CA HIS A 340 5.64 51.27 6.76
C HIS A 340 6.25 49.89 6.52
N VAL A 341 5.55 49.04 5.76
CA VAL A 341 6.22 48.06 4.90
C VAL A 341 5.47 48.07 3.57
N GLN A 342 6.02 48.74 2.58
CA GLN A 342 5.78 48.32 1.20
C GLN A 342 6.45 46.95 1.08
N SER A 343 5.65 45.90 0.93
CA SER A 343 6.17 44.57 0.66
C SER A 343 7.05 44.67 -0.61
N PRO A 344 8.32 44.25 -0.57
CA PRO A 344 9.05 44.05 -1.80
C PRO A 344 8.31 42.95 -2.58
N GLU A 345 8.18 43.12 -3.89
CA GLU A 345 7.68 42.08 -4.79
C GLU A 345 8.47 40.80 -4.49
N LEU A 346 7.79 39.83 -3.84
CA LEU A 346 8.35 38.52 -3.55
C LEU A 346 8.48 37.76 -4.86
N ASP A 347 9.62 37.10 -5.04
CA ASP A 347 9.87 36.23 -6.18
C ASP A 347 8.78 35.14 -6.28
N PRO A 348 8.37 34.69 -7.49
CA PRO A 348 7.22 33.79 -7.70
C PRO A 348 7.37 32.36 -7.16
N ILE A 349 8.42 32.08 -6.37
CA ILE A 349 8.77 30.74 -5.88
C ILE A 349 8.36 30.57 -4.40
N ASP A 350 8.08 31.66 -3.67
CA ASP A 350 7.71 31.62 -2.24
C ASP A 350 6.19 31.67 -1.97
N THR A 351 5.35 31.45 -2.99
CA THR A 351 3.88 31.34 -2.82
C THR A 351 3.43 29.90 -2.56
N PHE A 352 4.15 29.15 -1.73
CA PHE A 352 3.59 27.91 -1.18
C PHE A 352 2.65 28.28 -0.03
N ASP A 353 1.39 28.52 -0.36
CA ASP A 353 0.33 28.59 0.64
C ASP A 353 -0.08 27.17 1.03
N PRO A 354 0.20 26.71 2.26
CA PRO A 354 -0.21 25.39 2.73
C PRO A 354 -1.75 25.23 2.82
N LEU A 355 -2.49 26.33 2.68
CA LEU A 355 -3.95 26.38 2.65
C LEU A 355 -4.52 26.45 1.23
N ALA A 356 -3.68 26.59 0.20
CA ALA A 356 -4.15 26.62 -1.18
C ALA A 356 -4.86 25.32 -1.54
N GLY A 357 -6.08 25.45 -2.10
CA GLY A 357 -6.94 24.33 -2.46
C GLY A 357 -7.71 23.72 -1.29
N GLN A 358 -7.58 24.23 -0.06
CA GLN A 358 -8.43 23.81 1.06
C GLN A 358 -9.80 24.49 0.94
N PRO A 359 -10.90 23.73 0.79
CA PRO A 359 -12.24 24.29 0.60
C PRO A 359 -12.69 25.27 1.70
N ALA A 360 -12.17 25.09 2.92
CA ALA A 360 -12.53 25.91 4.08
C ALA A 360 -11.80 27.27 4.15
N PHE A 361 -10.74 27.47 3.34
CA PHE A 361 -9.83 28.62 3.44
C PHE A 361 -9.63 29.35 2.11
N GLU A 362 -10.34 28.96 1.06
CA GLU A 362 -10.30 29.65 -0.23
C GLU A 362 -11.33 30.80 -0.23
N ASP A 363 -10.88 32.01 -0.54
CA ASP A 363 -11.67 33.25 -0.39
C ASP A 363 -12.90 33.33 -1.33
N ASP A 364 -13.05 32.43 -2.31
CA ASP A 364 -14.15 32.43 -3.29
C ASP A 364 -14.55 31.02 -3.77
N ILE A 365 -14.80 30.11 -2.81
CA ILE A 365 -15.22 28.72 -3.13
C ILE A 365 -16.56 28.66 -3.90
N GLU A 366 -17.41 29.69 -3.79
CA GLU A 366 -18.72 29.73 -4.44
C GLU A 366 -18.63 29.75 -5.97
N HIS A 367 -17.49 30.18 -6.54
CA HIS A 367 -17.25 30.14 -7.99
C HIS A 367 -17.04 28.71 -8.52
N ARG A 368 -16.71 27.74 -7.65
CA ARG A 368 -16.41 26.38 -8.07
C ARG A 368 -17.68 25.68 -8.60
N PRO A 369 -17.58 24.89 -9.68
CA PRO A 369 -18.74 24.47 -10.45
C PRO A 369 -19.63 23.43 -9.75
N LEU A 370 -19.15 22.79 -8.68
CA LEU A 370 -19.94 21.88 -7.83
C LEU A 370 -20.16 22.42 -6.41
N TYR A 371 -19.95 23.72 -6.18
CA TYR A 371 -20.20 24.30 -4.87
C TYR A 371 -21.64 24.05 -4.41
N GLY A 372 -21.78 23.64 -3.14
CA GLY A 372 -23.08 23.30 -2.53
C GLY A 372 -23.67 21.95 -2.95
N LYS A 373 -23.05 21.22 -3.89
CA LYS A 373 -23.49 19.88 -4.29
C LYS A 373 -22.89 18.79 -3.40
N HIS A 374 -23.63 17.72 -3.17
CA HIS A 374 -23.18 16.50 -2.50
C HIS A 374 -22.99 15.37 -3.51
N ILE A 375 -21.76 14.85 -3.57
CA ILE A 375 -21.39 13.76 -4.47
C ILE A 375 -21.02 12.52 -3.66
N LEU A 376 -21.68 11.41 -3.93
CA LEU A 376 -21.34 10.10 -3.39
C LEU A 376 -20.43 9.36 -4.38
N VAL A 377 -19.32 8.80 -3.91
CA VAL A 377 -18.42 7.96 -4.71
C VAL A 377 -18.21 6.63 -4.00
N THR A 378 -18.33 5.51 -4.72
CA THR A 378 -17.88 4.20 -4.21
C THR A 378 -16.54 3.83 -4.84
N ALA A 379 -15.62 3.24 -4.08
CA ALA A 379 -14.31 2.83 -4.58
C ALA A 379 -13.79 1.55 -3.93
N GLY A 380 -12.83 0.90 -4.60
CA GLY A 380 -12.13 -0.28 -4.08
C GLY A 380 -12.83 -1.61 -4.37
N PRO A 381 -12.22 -2.73 -3.95
CA PRO A 381 -12.83 -4.06 -3.99
C PRO A 381 -13.81 -4.26 -2.82
N THR A 382 -14.65 -5.29 -2.86
CA THR A 382 -15.27 -5.83 -1.64
C THR A 382 -14.63 -7.17 -1.27
N HIS A 383 -14.54 -7.46 0.03
CA HIS A 383 -14.02 -8.70 0.58
C HIS A 383 -15.20 -9.49 1.18
N GLU A 384 -15.57 -10.58 0.52
CA GLU A 384 -16.67 -11.44 0.96
C GLU A 384 -16.10 -12.58 1.81
N PRO A 385 -16.27 -12.56 3.15
CA PRO A 385 -15.60 -13.51 4.02
C PRO A 385 -16.07 -14.94 3.78
N ILE A 386 -15.13 -15.87 3.80
CA ILE A 386 -15.36 -17.33 3.80
C ILE A 386 -15.25 -17.86 5.23
N ASP A 387 -14.20 -17.42 5.93
CA ASP A 387 -13.89 -17.68 7.33
C ASP A 387 -13.09 -16.47 7.89
N PRO A 388 -12.69 -16.41 9.16
CA PRO A 388 -11.95 -15.25 9.72
C PRO A 388 -10.60 -14.95 9.06
N VAL A 389 -10.12 -15.81 8.16
CA VAL A 389 -8.79 -15.72 7.53
C VAL A 389 -8.88 -15.54 6.02
N ARG A 390 -9.99 -15.96 5.40
CA ARG A 390 -10.13 -16.03 3.93
C ARG A 390 -11.37 -15.30 3.48
N TYR A 391 -11.28 -14.71 2.30
CA TYR A 391 -12.37 -14.00 1.64
C TYR A 391 -12.27 -14.15 0.13
N LEU A 392 -13.38 -13.88 -0.57
CA LEU A 392 -13.43 -13.67 -2.02
C LEU A 392 -13.30 -12.17 -2.29
N ALA A 393 -12.46 -11.80 -3.24
CA ALA A 393 -12.26 -10.41 -3.65
C ALA A 393 -11.88 -10.32 -5.12
N ASN A 394 -12.05 -9.13 -5.69
CA ASN A 394 -11.50 -8.78 -6.99
C ASN A 394 -10.18 -8.01 -6.85
N ARG A 395 -9.51 -7.75 -7.98
CA ARG A 395 -8.19 -7.12 -8.03
C ARG A 395 -8.24 -5.59 -8.15
N SER A 396 -9.37 -4.96 -7.84
CA SER A 396 -9.49 -3.50 -7.95
C SER A 396 -8.54 -2.80 -6.99
N SER A 397 -7.77 -1.83 -7.51
CA SER A 397 -6.89 -0.99 -6.70
C SER A 397 -7.62 0.18 -6.02
N GLY A 398 -8.87 0.46 -6.42
CA GLY A 398 -9.64 1.62 -5.96
C GLY A 398 -9.18 2.98 -6.48
N LYS A 399 -8.03 3.07 -7.17
CA LYS A 399 -7.40 4.34 -7.60
C LYS A 399 -8.34 5.27 -8.38
N GLN A 400 -9.15 4.72 -9.30
CA GLN A 400 -10.07 5.53 -10.12
C GLN A 400 -11.14 6.23 -9.27
N GLY A 401 -11.75 5.52 -8.32
CA GLY A 401 -12.77 6.12 -7.44
C GLY A 401 -12.18 7.19 -6.52
N PHE A 402 -10.95 6.98 -6.02
CA PHE A 402 -10.25 8.00 -5.22
C PHE A 402 -9.90 9.24 -6.04
N ALA A 403 -9.47 9.07 -7.30
CA ALA A 403 -9.21 10.19 -8.21
C ALA A 403 -10.49 11.00 -8.48
N ILE A 404 -11.62 10.32 -8.70
CA ILE A 404 -12.93 10.97 -8.91
C ILE A 404 -13.37 11.72 -7.65
N ALA A 405 -13.20 11.13 -6.46
CA ALA A 405 -13.53 11.79 -5.20
C ALA A 405 -12.66 13.05 -4.99
N ALA A 406 -11.36 12.98 -5.29
CA ALA A 406 -10.46 14.12 -5.22
C ALA A 406 -10.87 15.24 -6.20
N ALA A 407 -11.16 14.89 -7.45
CA ALA A 407 -11.59 15.84 -8.47
C ALA A 407 -12.93 16.51 -8.12
N ALA A 408 -13.90 15.76 -7.58
CA ALA A 408 -15.18 16.31 -7.13
C ALA A 408 -15.01 17.29 -5.96
N ALA A 409 -14.16 16.97 -4.98
CA ALA A 409 -13.85 17.87 -3.88
C ALA A 409 -13.11 19.13 -4.36
N ALA A 410 -12.16 18.98 -5.29
CA ALA A 410 -11.48 20.10 -5.94
C ALA A 410 -12.46 20.99 -6.73
N ALA A 411 -13.51 20.43 -7.32
CA ALA A 411 -14.60 21.16 -7.97
C ALA A 411 -15.60 21.81 -6.99
N GLY A 412 -15.37 21.71 -5.67
CA GLY A 412 -16.17 22.38 -4.63
C GLY A 412 -17.31 21.56 -4.04
N ALA A 413 -17.46 20.28 -4.43
CA ALA A 413 -18.49 19.42 -3.87
C ALA A 413 -18.18 19.02 -2.42
N ARG A 414 -19.23 18.81 -1.62
CA ARG A 414 -19.16 17.93 -0.45
C ARG A 414 -19.09 16.49 -0.96
N VAL A 415 -18.07 15.73 -0.59
CA VAL A 415 -17.87 14.36 -1.09
C VAL A 415 -17.95 13.34 0.03
N THR A 416 -18.80 12.32 -0.15
CA THR A 416 -18.79 11.09 0.66
C THR A 416 -18.20 9.96 -0.17
N LEU A 417 -17.11 9.37 0.30
CA LEU A 417 -16.40 8.25 -0.33
C LEU A 417 -16.63 6.97 0.47
N VAL A 418 -17.43 6.04 -0.06
CA VAL A 418 -17.58 4.70 0.51
C VAL A 418 -16.51 3.80 -0.10
N ALA A 419 -15.50 3.46 0.69
CA ALA A 419 -14.31 2.74 0.24
C ALA A 419 -14.31 1.31 0.79
N GLY A 420 -14.21 0.34 -0.12
CA GLY A 420 -13.82 -1.02 0.25
C GLY A 420 -12.34 -1.12 0.66
N PRO A 421 -11.83 -2.32 0.98
CA PRO A 421 -10.50 -2.47 1.56
C PRO A 421 -9.35 -2.01 0.62
N VAL A 422 -8.79 -0.83 0.90
CA VAL A 422 -7.63 -0.25 0.18
C VAL A 422 -6.74 0.59 1.11
N HIS A 423 -5.45 0.69 0.76
CA HIS A 423 -4.45 1.49 1.50
C HIS A 423 -4.20 2.89 0.87
N LEU A 424 -5.17 3.42 0.13
CA LEU A 424 -5.06 4.75 -0.47
C LEU A 424 -5.33 5.85 0.56
N ARG A 425 -4.56 6.95 0.51
CA ARG A 425 -4.79 8.13 1.36
C ARG A 425 -6.11 8.78 0.97
N THR A 426 -6.92 9.15 1.96
CA THR A 426 -8.15 9.91 1.73
C THR A 426 -7.81 11.28 1.14
N PRO A 427 -8.41 11.68 0.01
CA PRO A 427 -8.17 13.01 -0.56
C PRO A 427 -8.64 14.13 0.39
N LEU A 428 -8.05 15.31 0.25
CA LEU A 428 -8.44 16.48 1.04
C LEU A 428 -9.90 16.87 0.73
N GLY A 429 -10.66 17.24 1.76
CA GLY A 429 -12.07 17.64 1.62
C GLY A 429 -13.05 16.48 1.39
N VAL A 430 -12.60 15.22 1.47
CA VAL A 430 -13.43 14.02 1.29
C VAL A 430 -13.72 13.34 2.62
N GLU A 431 -14.99 13.06 2.90
CA GLU A 431 -15.42 12.22 4.02
C GLU A 431 -15.40 10.75 3.60
N ARG A 432 -14.51 9.94 4.17
CA ARG A 432 -14.38 8.52 3.84
C ARG A 432 -15.11 7.63 4.86
N ILE A 433 -15.86 6.65 4.35
CA ILE A 433 -16.49 5.57 5.10
C ILE A 433 -15.86 4.26 4.64
N ASP A 434 -15.16 3.57 5.54
CA ASP A 434 -14.58 2.26 5.27
C ASP A 434 -15.60 1.13 5.44
N VAL A 435 -15.64 0.24 4.47
CA VAL A 435 -16.49 -0.96 4.44
C VAL A 435 -15.68 -2.18 4.00
N GLU A 436 -16.14 -3.37 4.37
CA GLU A 436 -15.46 -4.61 3.98
C GLU A 436 -16.24 -5.34 2.88
N SER A 437 -17.53 -5.60 3.09
CA SER A 437 -18.36 -6.41 2.20
C SER A 437 -19.26 -5.59 1.25
N ALA A 438 -19.81 -6.26 0.24
CA ALA A 438 -20.86 -5.69 -0.61
C ALA A 438 -22.11 -5.26 0.19
N GLU A 439 -22.47 -6.00 1.24
CA GLU A 439 -23.62 -5.67 2.09
C GLU A 439 -23.36 -4.41 2.94
N ASP A 440 -22.14 -4.27 3.47
CA ASP A 440 -21.73 -3.06 4.19
C ASP A 440 -21.71 -1.84 3.27
N MET A 441 -21.16 -2.00 2.06
CA MET A 441 -21.15 -0.95 1.05
C MET A 441 -22.58 -0.54 0.67
N ALA A 442 -23.48 -1.51 0.47
CA ALA A 442 -24.88 -1.24 0.16
C ALA A 442 -25.58 -0.46 1.29
N ARG A 443 -25.28 -0.79 2.55
CA ARG A 443 -25.80 -0.09 3.73
C ARG A 443 -25.28 1.35 3.79
N ALA A 444 -23.97 1.55 3.69
CA ALA A 444 -23.35 2.88 3.73
C ALA A 444 -23.84 3.79 2.59
N VAL A 445 -23.97 3.25 1.38
CA VAL A 445 -24.54 3.97 0.23
C VAL A 445 -25.98 4.41 0.51
N ARG A 446 -26.81 3.53 1.09
CA ARG A 446 -28.21 3.85 1.43
C ARG A 446 -28.30 4.94 2.50
N GLU A 447 -27.42 4.92 3.49
CA GLU A 447 -27.37 5.89 4.58
C GLU A 447 -26.87 7.27 4.11
N ALA A 448 -26.01 7.31 3.09
CA ALA A 448 -25.51 8.55 2.52
C ALA A 448 -26.56 9.31 1.68
N LEU A 449 -27.64 8.66 1.22
CA LEU A 449 -28.69 9.30 0.42
C LEU A 449 -29.61 10.20 1.27
N PRO A 450 -30.06 11.36 0.75
CA PRO A 450 -29.97 11.82 -0.64
C PRO A 450 -28.65 12.55 -0.97
N VAL A 451 -28.24 12.46 -2.24
CA VAL A 451 -27.08 13.17 -2.82
C VAL A 451 -27.47 13.71 -4.20
N ASP A 452 -26.76 14.72 -4.72
CA ASP A 452 -27.02 15.30 -6.05
C ASP A 452 -26.55 14.36 -7.18
N ALA A 453 -25.37 13.76 -7.02
CA ALA A 453 -24.89 12.72 -7.92
C ALA A 453 -24.20 11.57 -7.17
N ALA A 454 -24.27 10.38 -7.76
CA ALA A 454 -23.59 9.21 -7.25
C ALA A 454 -22.78 8.50 -8.34
N VAL A 455 -21.49 8.27 -8.06
CA VAL A 455 -20.55 7.61 -8.96
C VAL A 455 -20.16 6.25 -8.38
N MET A 456 -20.68 5.18 -9.00
CA MET A 456 -20.55 3.81 -8.52
C MET A 456 -19.37 3.12 -9.23
N VAL A 457 -18.16 3.35 -8.70
CA VAL A 457 -16.89 2.89 -9.29
C VAL A 457 -16.35 1.65 -8.59
N ALA A 458 -16.80 1.36 -7.37
CA ALA A 458 -16.34 0.20 -6.63
C ALA A 458 -16.53 -1.09 -7.44
N ALA A 459 -15.53 -1.95 -7.38
CA ALA A 459 -15.64 -3.30 -7.90
C ALA A 459 -16.30 -4.13 -6.79
N VAL A 460 -17.61 -4.25 -6.86
CA VAL A 460 -18.40 -5.05 -5.93
C VAL A 460 -18.38 -6.50 -6.40
N ALA A 461 -18.12 -7.45 -5.51
CA ALA A 461 -18.19 -8.87 -5.84
C ALA A 461 -19.64 -9.29 -6.13
N ASP A 462 -19.88 -9.96 -7.25
CA ASP A 462 -21.22 -10.44 -7.64
C ASP A 462 -21.73 -11.57 -6.73
N TRP A 463 -20.82 -12.33 -6.11
CA TRP A 463 -21.13 -13.47 -5.24
C TRP A 463 -20.43 -13.36 -3.89
N ARG A 464 -21.11 -13.83 -2.85
CA ARG A 464 -20.56 -14.10 -1.51
C ARG A 464 -20.70 -15.56 -1.14
N THR A 465 -20.04 -15.98 -0.07
CA THR A 465 -20.32 -17.30 0.52
C THR A 465 -21.70 -17.29 1.18
N LYS A 466 -22.45 -18.37 0.99
CA LYS A 466 -23.75 -18.55 1.67
C LYS A 466 -23.56 -18.85 3.15
N ASP A 467 -22.55 -19.65 3.47
CA ASP A 467 -22.26 -20.12 4.82
C ASP A 467 -20.92 -19.53 5.30
N TYR A 468 -20.99 -18.51 6.17
CA TYR A 468 -19.82 -18.03 6.90
C TYR A 468 -19.48 -19.00 8.03
N ASN A 469 -18.20 -19.39 8.14
CA ASN A 469 -17.73 -20.21 9.25
C ASN A 469 -16.94 -19.36 10.24
N ASP A 470 -17.39 -19.24 11.49
CA ASP A 470 -16.70 -18.49 12.56
C ASP A 470 -15.32 -19.07 12.95
N ILE A 471 -14.98 -20.24 12.43
CA ILE A 471 -13.72 -20.93 12.70
C ILE A 471 -13.02 -21.20 11.38
N LYS A 472 -11.71 -20.88 11.33
CA LYS A 472 -10.83 -21.20 10.21
C LYS A 472 -11.07 -22.62 9.72
N ILE A 473 -11.48 -22.75 8.46
CA ILE A 473 -11.76 -24.05 7.85
C ILE A 473 -10.44 -24.84 7.83
N LYS A 474 -10.42 -25.95 8.59
CA LYS A 474 -9.29 -26.87 8.69
C LYS A 474 -9.31 -27.85 7.52
N LYS A 475 -8.14 -28.21 7.01
CA LYS A 475 -7.99 -29.26 6.00
C LYS A 475 -8.46 -30.60 6.61
N ARG A 476 -9.59 -31.13 6.14
CA ARG A 476 -10.07 -32.48 6.48
C ARG A 476 -10.13 -33.31 5.20
N GLY A 477 -9.34 -34.39 5.13
CA GLY A 477 -9.33 -35.29 3.97
C GLY A 477 -8.57 -34.80 2.73
N ALA A 478 -8.76 -35.50 1.62
CA ALA A 478 -8.02 -35.30 0.37
C ALA A 478 -8.58 -34.18 -0.53
N ALA A 479 -9.84 -33.74 -0.33
CA ALA A 479 -10.50 -32.73 -1.16
C ALA A 479 -10.91 -31.48 -0.36
N PRO A 480 -10.80 -30.26 -0.95
CA PRO A 480 -11.26 -29.03 -0.31
C PRO A 480 -12.80 -29.02 -0.16
N PRO A 481 -13.33 -28.38 0.90
CA PRO A 481 -14.77 -28.22 1.04
C PRO A 481 -15.34 -27.35 -0.08
N ALA A 482 -16.53 -27.71 -0.55
CA ALA A 482 -17.24 -26.92 -1.55
C ALA A 482 -17.72 -25.59 -0.94
N LEU A 483 -17.51 -24.48 -1.65
CA LEU A 483 -18.06 -23.19 -1.29
C LEU A 483 -19.40 -23.01 -2.00
N VAL A 484 -20.48 -22.94 -1.22
CA VAL A 484 -21.80 -22.58 -1.74
C VAL A 484 -21.88 -21.06 -1.83
N LEU A 485 -22.19 -20.54 -3.02
CA LEU A 485 -22.25 -19.11 -3.27
C LEU A 485 -23.69 -18.59 -3.28
N ALA A 486 -23.86 -17.34 -2.88
CA ALA A 486 -25.10 -16.58 -2.98
C ALA A 486 -24.82 -15.23 -3.67
N GLU A 487 -25.80 -14.70 -4.40
CA GLU A 487 -25.66 -13.41 -5.10
C GLU A 487 -25.67 -12.23 -4.14
N ASN A 488 -24.76 -11.29 -4.36
CA ASN A 488 -24.68 -10.04 -3.61
C ASN A 488 -25.71 -9.00 -4.05
N PRO A 489 -26.01 -8.02 -3.18
CA PRO A 489 -26.93 -6.95 -3.54
C PRO A 489 -26.38 -6.12 -4.71
N ASP A 490 -27.21 -5.91 -5.71
CA ASP A 490 -26.90 -4.98 -6.81
C ASP A 490 -27.08 -3.53 -6.32
N ILE A 491 -26.00 -2.95 -5.79
CA ILE A 491 -26.00 -1.60 -5.22
C ILE A 491 -26.46 -0.57 -6.27
N LEU A 492 -25.98 -0.71 -7.51
CA LEU A 492 -26.28 0.23 -8.59
C LEU A 492 -27.78 0.23 -8.92
N ALA A 493 -28.37 -0.95 -9.14
CA ALA A 493 -29.80 -1.06 -9.38
C ALA A 493 -30.64 -0.66 -8.15
N SER A 494 -30.15 -0.94 -6.95
CA SER A 494 -30.82 -0.56 -5.70
C SER A 494 -30.89 0.96 -5.53
N VAL A 495 -29.83 1.69 -5.89
CA VAL A 495 -29.84 3.17 -5.89
C VAL A 495 -30.73 3.71 -7.00
N ALA A 496 -30.71 3.10 -8.20
CA ALA A 496 -31.56 3.49 -9.31
C ALA A 496 -33.07 3.37 -8.98
N ALA A 497 -33.46 2.36 -8.20
CA ALA A 497 -34.82 2.14 -7.76
C ALA A 497 -35.20 2.87 -6.45
N ASN A 498 -34.26 3.59 -5.84
CA ASN A 498 -34.48 4.22 -4.53
C ASN A 498 -35.39 5.46 -4.65
N PRO A 499 -36.35 5.71 -3.73
CA PRO A 499 -37.13 6.94 -3.72
C PRO A 499 -36.30 8.24 -3.58
N LYS A 500 -35.10 8.13 -3.00
CA LYS A 500 -34.10 9.20 -2.86
C LYS A 500 -32.97 9.08 -3.89
N ARG A 501 -33.26 8.51 -5.07
CA ARG A 501 -32.30 8.39 -6.19
C ARG A 501 -31.68 9.77 -6.48
N PRO A 502 -30.36 9.86 -6.70
CA PRO A 502 -29.72 11.11 -7.10
C PRO A 502 -30.21 11.58 -8.47
N ASP A 503 -30.06 12.88 -8.74
CA ASP A 503 -30.37 13.49 -10.03
C ASP A 503 -29.48 12.91 -11.14
N LEU A 504 -28.25 12.53 -10.79
CA LEU A 504 -27.31 11.87 -11.69
C LEU A 504 -26.71 10.60 -11.06
N LEU A 505 -27.03 9.45 -11.63
CA LEU A 505 -26.48 8.14 -11.25
C LEU A 505 -25.56 7.60 -12.34
N ILE A 506 -24.30 7.37 -11.99
CA ILE A 506 -23.23 6.95 -12.89
C ILE A 506 -22.71 5.59 -12.44
N GLY A 507 -22.72 4.61 -13.34
CA GLY A 507 -22.09 3.31 -13.13
C GLY A 507 -20.77 3.17 -13.90
N PHE A 508 -19.91 2.26 -13.46
CA PHE A 508 -18.70 1.87 -14.18
C PHE A 508 -18.82 0.46 -14.75
N ALA A 509 -18.19 0.24 -15.90
CA ALA A 509 -18.10 -1.06 -16.55
C ALA A 509 -16.69 -1.31 -17.06
N ALA A 510 -16.12 -2.45 -16.69
CA ALA A 510 -14.93 -2.99 -17.31
C ALA A 510 -15.37 -4.09 -18.28
N GLU A 511 -15.02 -3.96 -19.56
CA GLU A 511 -15.41 -4.92 -20.60
C GLU A 511 -14.16 -5.28 -21.42
N THR A 512 -14.05 -6.53 -21.88
CA THR A 512 -12.91 -6.98 -22.71
C THR A 512 -13.24 -6.98 -24.20
N ASN A 513 -14.52 -6.96 -24.57
CA ASN A 513 -15.01 -6.98 -25.95
C ASN A 513 -16.32 -6.19 -26.04
N ASP A 514 -16.65 -5.67 -27.22
CA ASP A 514 -17.94 -5.00 -27.50
C ASP A 514 -18.33 -3.94 -26.45
N VAL A 515 -17.32 -3.19 -25.97
CA VAL A 515 -17.38 -2.31 -24.79
C VAL A 515 -18.60 -1.38 -24.80
N VAL A 516 -18.85 -0.71 -25.93
CA VAL A 516 -19.94 0.28 -26.06
C VAL A 516 -21.32 -0.38 -26.03
N ASP A 517 -21.49 -1.52 -26.69
CA ASP A 517 -22.79 -2.20 -26.75
C ASP A 517 -23.16 -2.85 -25.42
N ASN A 518 -22.18 -3.43 -24.72
CA ASN A 518 -22.37 -3.94 -23.36
C ASN A 518 -22.69 -2.79 -22.39
N ALA A 519 -21.99 -1.66 -22.48
CA ALA A 519 -22.28 -0.48 -21.69
C ALA A 519 -23.69 0.07 -21.94
N ARG A 520 -24.16 0.11 -23.20
CA ARG A 520 -25.55 0.50 -23.54
C ARG A 520 -26.59 -0.43 -22.93
N LYS A 521 -26.36 -1.74 -22.98
CA LYS A 521 -27.24 -2.74 -22.36
C LYS A 521 -27.26 -2.57 -20.84
N LYS A 522 -26.09 -2.43 -20.22
CA LYS A 522 -25.92 -2.26 -18.76
C LYS A 522 -26.57 -0.97 -18.25
N ARG A 523 -26.43 0.15 -18.99
CA ARG A 523 -27.10 1.42 -18.67
C ARG A 523 -28.62 1.24 -18.56
N LYS A 524 -29.22 0.59 -19.57
CA LYS A 524 -30.66 0.34 -19.62
C LYS A 524 -31.11 -0.68 -18.57
N SER A 525 -30.40 -1.78 -18.39
CA SER A 525 -30.80 -2.85 -17.46
C SER A 525 -30.67 -2.43 -15.99
N LYS A 526 -29.68 -1.60 -15.65
CA LYS A 526 -29.45 -1.09 -14.29
C LYS A 526 -30.21 0.20 -13.99
N GLY A 527 -30.85 0.83 -14.98
CA GLY A 527 -31.64 2.05 -14.80
C GLY A 527 -30.81 3.30 -14.44
N VAL A 528 -29.56 3.35 -14.89
CA VAL A 528 -28.63 4.45 -14.59
C VAL A 528 -28.61 5.47 -15.71
N ASP A 529 -28.18 6.69 -15.39
CA ASP A 529 -28.13 7.78 -16.37
C ASP A 529 -26.94 7.56 -17.31
N TRP A 530 -25.74 7.36 -16.74
CA TRP A 530 -24.50 7.17 -17.49
C TRP A 530 -23.78 5.87 -17.12
N ILE A 531 -23.06 5.32 -18.09
CA ILE A 531 -22.04 4.29 -17.85
C ILE A 531 -20.70 4.79 -18.37
N VAL A 532 -19.69 4.77 -17.50
CA VAL A 532 -18.29 4.92 -17.87
C VAL A 532 -17.73 3.53 -18.16
N ALA A 533 -17.41 3.26 -19.43
CA ALA A 533 -16.95 1.95 -19.87
C ALA A 533 -15.49 2.01 -20.28
N ASN A 534 -14.68 1.11 -19.70
CA ASN A 534 -13.25 1.00 -19.97
C ASN A 534 -12.97 -0.35 -20.65
N ASP A 535 -12.11 -0.35 -21.65
CA ASP A 535 -11.58 -1.58 -22.24
C ASP A 535 -10.48 -2.14 -21.33
N VAL A 536 -10.66 -3.37 -20.84
CA VAL A 536 -9.69 -4.07 -19.98
C VAL A 536 -9.05 -5.29 -20.65
N SER A 537 -9.12 -5.40 -21.98
CA SER A 537 -8.50 -6.48 -22.76
C SER A 537 -6.96 -6.42 -22.84
N GLY A 538 -6.35 -5.30 -22.46
CA GLY A 538 -4.89 -5.06 -22.40
C GLY A 538 -4.25 -5.30 -21.01
N GLU A 539 -3.25 -4.46 -20.64
CA GLU A 539 -2.59 -4.54 -19.32
C GLU A 539 -3.60 -4.53 -18.17
N VAL A 540 -3.61 -5.64 -17.43
CA VAL A 540 -4.60 -6.00 -16.42
C VAL A 540 -4.79 -4.89 -15.39
N MET A 541 -6.02 -4.39 -15.25
CA MET A 541 -6.55 -3.62 -14.10
C MET A 541 -5.52 -2.80 -13.32
N GLY A 542 -4.75 -1.95 -14.01
CA GLY A 542 -3.57 -1.34 -13.43
C GLY A 542 -2.89 -0.28 -14.29
N GLY A 543 -2.95 -0.40 -15.62
CA GLY A 543 -2.31 0.52 -16.57
C GLY A 543 -2.66 1.99 -16.35
N ASP A 544 -1.73 2.87 -16.73
CA ASP A 544 -1.85 4.30 -16.49
C ASP A 544 -2.71 5.02 -17.53
N ASP A 545 -2.78 4.50 -18.77
CA ASP A 545 -3.63 5.05 -19.85
C ASP A 545 -4.85 4.17 -20.11
N ASN A 546 -6.05 4.73 -19.93
CA ASN A 546 -7.32 4.06 -20.20
C ASN A 546 -8.03 4.72 -21.38
N GLN A 547 -8.43 3.92 -22.37
CA GLN A 547 -9.44 4.36 -23.33
C GLN A 547 -10.83 4.23 -22.69
N VAL A 548 -11.53 5.35 -22.56
CA VAL A 548 -12.81 5.45 -21.85
C VAL A 548 -13.93 5.83 -22.81
N HIS A 549 -15.10 5.21 -22.63
CA HIS A 549 -16.32 5.56 -23.33
C HIS A 549 -17.40 5.98 -22.33
N LEU A 550 -17.87 7.21 -22.46
CA LEU A 550 -18.99 7.72 -21.66
C LEU A 550 -20.29 7.49 -22.43
N VAL A 551 -21.11 6.56 -21.95
CA VAL A 551 -22.38 6.18 -22.57
C VAL A 551 -23.53 6.86 -21.84
N LYS A 552 -24.16 7.83 -22.51
CA LYS A 552 -25.33 8.58 -22.05
C LYS A 552 -26.60 8.10 -22.78
N GLU A 553 -27.75 8.69 -22.47
CA GLU A 553 -28.96 8.49 -23.29
C GLU A 553 -28.79 9.08 -24.70
N GLY A 554 -28.98 8.24 -25.73
CA GLY A 554 -28.89 8.64 -27.14
C GLY A 554 -27.49 9.04 -27.64
N LYS A 555 -26.49 9.18 -26.77
CA LYS A 555 -25.14 9.67 -27.10
C LYS A 555 -24.05 8.77 -26.50
N VAL A 556 -22.99 8.54 -27.25
CA VAL A 556 -21.75 7.91 -26.78
C VAL A 556 -20.61 8.87 -27.07
N GLU A 557 -19.80 9.13 -26.07
CA GLU A 557 -18.60 9.95 -26.20
C GLU A 557 -17.39 9.05 -26.05
N HIS A 558 -16.47 9.16 -27.01
CA HIS A 558 -15.21 8.43 -27.00
C HIS A 558 -14.13 9.40 -26.52
N TRP A 559 -13.44 9.04 -25.44
CA TRP A 559 -12.31 9.80 -24.96
C TRP A 559 -11.04 9.14 -25.45
N ASP A 560 -10.05 9.96 -25.80
CA ASP A 560 -8.71 9.47 -26.11
C ASP A 560 -8.11 8.76 -24.88
N PRO A 561 -7.06 7.94 -25.05
CA PRO A 561 -6.33 7.38 -23.93
C PRO A 561 -5.85 8.50 -23.00
N MET A 562 -6.22 8.40 -21.73
CA MET A 562 -5.97 9.42 -20.71
C MET A 562 -5.59 8.77 -19.39
N THR A 563 -4.89 9.52 -18.55
CA THR A 563 -4.55 9.05 -17.20
C THR A 563 -5.81 8.92 -16.34
N LYS A 564 -5.74 8.10 -15.28
CA LYS A 564 -6.86 7.96 -14.32
C LYS A 564 -7.29 9.31 -13.70
N GLN A 565 -6.34 10.22 -13.50
CA GLN A 565 -6.59 11.57 -13.00
C GLN A 565 -7.33 12.42 -14.04
N ASP A 566 -6.88 12.38 -15.29
CA ASP A 566 -7.54 13.15 -16.36
C ASP A 566 -8.95 12.63 -16.65
N VAL A 567 -9.16 11.30 -16.61
CA VAL A 567 -10.49 10.69 -16.69
C VAL A 567 -11.37 11.19 -15.54
N ALA A 568 -10.83 11.30 -14.33
CA ALA A 568 -11.56 11.79 -13.16
C ALA A 568 -11.94 13.26 -13.32
N THR A 569 -11.00 14.14 -13.69
CA THR A 569 -11.24 15.57 -13.91
C THR A 569 -12.31 15.77 -14.99
N LYS A 570 -12.14 15.13 -16.15
CA LYS A 570 -13.09 15.24 -17.25
C LYS A 570 -14.48 14.71 -16.91
N LEU A 571 -14.57 13.61 -16.16
CA LEU A 571 -15.86 13.10 -15.68
C LEU A 571 -16.54 14.09 -14.72
N VAL A 572 -15.78 14.72 -13.84
CA VAL A 572 -16.31 15.72 -12.89
C VAL A 572 -16.76 16.99 -13.61
N GLU A 573 -16.06 17.42 -14.67
CA GLU A 573 -16.52 18.52 -15.54
C GLU A 573 -17.88 18.21 -16.17
N GLU A 574 -18.04 17.01 -16.74
CA GLU A 574 -19.32 16.55 -17.30
C GLU A 574 -20.43 16.48 -16.24
N ILE A 575 -20.13 15.99 -15.04
CA ILE A 575 -21.06 15.97 -13.90
C ILE A 575 -21.49 17.40 -13.56
N ALA A 576 -20.54 18.33 -13.47
CA ALA A 576 -20.83 19.72 -13.13
C ALA A 576 -21.71 20.37 -14.18
N GLU A 577 -21.36 20.23 -15.47
CA GLU A 577 -22.19 20.72 -16.57
C GLU A 577 -23.61 20.18 -16.48
N LYS A 578 -23.78 18.89 -16.15
CA LYS A 578 -25.11 18.27 -16.03
C LYS A 578 -25.90 18.80 -14.84
N LEU A 579 -25.26 19.00 -13.68
CA LEU A 579 -25.93 19.43 -12.45
C LEU A 579 -26.18 20.95 -12.41
N THR A 580 -25.44 21.75 -13.17
CA THR A 580 -25.60 23.21 -13.25
C THR A 580 -26.28 23.70 -14.53
N ALA A 581 -26.68 22.79 -15.44
CA ALA A 581 -27.30 23.16 -16.71
C ALA A 581 -28.60 23.97 -16.55
N ASP A 582 -29.31 23.79 -15.44
CA ASP A 582 -30.57 24.49 -15.14
C ASP A 582 -30.37 25.84 -14.43
N ASP A 583 -29.13 26.16 -14.00
CA ASP A 583 -28.77 27.41 -13.31
C ASP A 583 -28.20 28.49 -14.28
N ARG A 584 -28.08 28.18 -15.59
CA ARG A 584 -27.50 29.06 -16.63
C ARG A 584 -28.51 29.71 -17.56
#